data_AF-A0A7J4FD79-F1
#
_entry.id   AF-A0A7J4FD79-F1
#
_cell.length_a   1.000
_cell.length_b   1.000
_cell.length_c   1.000
_cell.angle_alpha   90.00
_cell.angle_beta   90.00
_cell.angle_gamma   90.00
#
_symmetry.space_group_name_H-M   'P 1'
#
loop_
_entity.id
_entity.type
_entity.pdbx_description
1 polymer ?
#
loop_
_entity_poly.entity_id
_entity_poly.type
_entity_poly.pdbx_seq_one_letter_code
_entity_poly.pdbx_strand_id
1 'polypeptide(L)'
;LLPRDFIELGSKLGISTQVAITYGEEPISHTIGPALEAREALEILMRKGRVTDAVEKAVEVAGILLEIVGERGGKELALSALRGGRAEEKLREIIEAQGGDPGIRPDDIGVGRYELDVRAERSGYVLWMNNFSLVQAARLAGAPKDKEAGIYLHRKIGDRVEKGESILTVYSNREYRLDKIDELLEETKAIGVGKRYEMLIAKVKEVEERKRAFLLER
;
A
#
# COMPACT_ATOMS: atom_id res chain seq x y z
N LEU A 1 23.41 -8.11 2.56
CA LEU A 1 24.34 -7.47 3.51
C LEU A 1 23.55 -6.90 4.70
N LEU A 2 22.55 -6.04 4.45
CA LEU A 2 21.71 -5.40 5.49
C LEU A 2 21.17 -6.29 6.64
N PRO A 3 20.63 -7.52 6.43
CA PRO A 3 20.03 -8.27 7.55
C PRO A 3 21.02 -8.65 8.65
N ARG A 4 22.26 -8.98 8.29
CA ARG A 4 23.29 -9.40 9.26
C ARG A 4 23.72 -8.22 10.14
N ASP A 5 23.85 -7.05 9.54
CA ASP A 5 24.29 -5.83 10.23
C ASP A 5 23.28 -5.43 11.32
N PHE A 6 21.97 -5.53 11.04
CA PHE A 6 20.92 -5.26 12.04
C PHE A 6 20.93 -6.25 13.21
N ILE A 7 21.14 -7.54 12.94
CA ILE A 7 21.21 -8.58 13.98
C ILE A 7 22.45 -8.36 14.86
N GLU A 8 23.60 -8.08 14.25
CA GLU A 8 24.84 -7.80 14.98
C GLU A 8 24.71 -6.57 15.87
N LEU A 9 24.14 -5.48 15.35
CA LEU A 9 23.90 -4.26 16.13
C LEU A 9 22.93 -4.50 17.29
N GLY A 10 21.83 -5.21 17.04
CA GLY A 10 20.86 -5.56 18.09
C GLY A 10 21.51 -6.33 19.24
N SER A 11 22.32 -7.34 18.91
CA SER A 11 23.10 -8.10 19.89
C SER A 11 24.04 -7.22 20.72
N LYS A 12 24.76 -6.29 20.08
CA LYS A 12 25.63 -5.32 20.78
C LYS A 12 24.86 -4.38 21.72
N LEU A 13 23.59 -4.12 21.43
CA LEU A 13 22.70 -3.29 22.26
C LEU A 13 21.89 -4.09 23.29
N GLY A 14 22.04 -5.43 23.33
CA GLY A 14 21.25 -6.29 24.20
C GLY A 14 19.78 -6.42 23.79
N ILE A 15 19.46 -6.15 22.52
CA ILE A 15 18.11 -6.25 21.96
C ILE A 15 18.02 -7.51 21.10
N SER A 16 17.04 -8.37 21.38
CA SER A 16 16.73 -9.52 20.53
C SER A 16 16.16 -9.05 19.20
N THR A 17 16.88 -9.28 18.11
CA THR A 17 16.54 -8.79 16.78
C THR A 17 16.41 -9.94 15.80
N GLN A 18 15.30 -9.97 15.06
CA GLN A 18 15.12 -10.79 13.87
C GLN A 18 14.79 -9.89 12.67
N VAL A 19 15.13 -10.34 11.47
CA VAL A 19 14.91 -9.59 10.23
C VAL A 19 13.99 -10.38 9.31
N ALA A 20 12.82 -9.80 9.02
CA ALA A 20 11.88 -10.31 8.02
C ALA A 20 12.06 -9.54 6.71
N ILE A 21 12.24 -10.26 5.59
CA ILE A 21 12.26 -9.68 4.25
C ILE A 21 10.87 -9.89 3.64
N THR A 22 10.24 -8.82 3.15
CA THR A 22 8.91 -8.87 2.54
C THR A 22 8.94 -8.34 1.12
N TYR A 23 8.08 -8.87 0.26
CA TYR A 23 7.88 -8.37 -1.10
C TYR A 23 7.23 -6.98 -1.09
N GLY A 24 7.60 -6.15 -2.07
CA GLY A 24 7.16 -4.76 -2.19
C GLY A 24 6.99 -4.32 -3.64
N GLU A 25 6.60 -5.25 -4.52
CA GLU A 25 6.40 -5.02 -5.95
C GLU A 25 5.15 -4.18 -6.26
N GLU A 26 4.18 -4.20 -5.35
CA GLU A 26 2.99 -3.34 -5.38
C GLU A 26 2.72 -2.79 -3.96
N PRO A 27 1.81 -1.82 -3.80
CA PRO A 27 1.43 -1.35 -2.47
C PRO A 27 0.85 -2.52 -1.68
N ILE A 28 1.15 -2.62 -0.39
CA ILE A 28 0.40 -3.56 0.47
C ILE A 28 -0.99 -2.97 0.66
N SER A 29 -2.01 -3.83 0.72
CA SER A 29 -3.40 -3.41 0.91
C SER A 29 -3.97 -2.71 -0.33
N HIS A 30 -5.18 -2.15 -0.21
CA HIS A 30 -5.82 -1.38 -1.27
C HIS A 30 -5.74 0.14 -1.05
N THR A 31 -5.20 0.60 0.07
CA THR A 31 -5.21 2.03 0.41
C THR A 31 -3.83 2.64 0.51
N ILE A 32 -3.73 3.91 0.11
CA ILE A 32 -2.56 4.77 0.29
C ILE A 32 -3.06 6.10 0.83
N GLY A 33 -2.57 6.52 1.99
CA GLY A 33 -2.91 7.79 2.62
C GLY A 33 -3.62 7.63 3.96
N PRO A 34 -3.47 8.61 4.89
CA PRO A 34 -3.68 8.37 6.31
C PRO A 34 -5.09 7.90 6.69
N ALA A 35 -6.14 8.57 6.19
CA ALA A 35 -7.52 8.23 6.52
C ALA A 35 -7.95 6.90 5.88
N LEU A 36 -7.58 6.68 4.63
CA LEU A 36 -7.91 5.45 3.90
C LEU A 36 -7.23 4.23 4.56
N GLU A 37 -5.95 4.34 4.92
CA GLU A 37 -5.20 3.29 5.62
C GLU A 37 -5.76 3.01 7.01
N ALA A 38 -6.12 4.06 7.77
CA ALA A 38 -6.76 3.91 9.07
C ALA A 38 -8.12 3.20 8.97
N ARG A 39 -8.92 3.56 7.94
CA ARG A 39 -10.21 2.93 7.67
C ARG A 39 -10.06 1.44 7.35
N GLU A 40 -9.16 1.10 6.45
CA GLU A 40 -8.92 -0.29 6.03
C GLU A 40 -8.31 -1.14 7.17
N ALA A 41 -7.38 -0.59 7.94
CA ALA A 41 -6.82 -1.27 9.12
C ALA A 41 -7.91 -1.58 10.16
N LEU A 42 -8.85 -0.64 10.36
CA LEU A 42 -9.97 -0.83 11.27
C LEU A 42 -10.96 -1.87 10.73
N GLU A 43 -11.26 -1.85 9.42
CA GLU A 43 -12.08 -2.88 8.77
C GLU A 43 -11.48 -4.29 8.97
N ILE A 44 -10.18 -4.45 8.72
CA ILE A 44 -9.45 -5.70 8.93
C ILE A 44 -9.59 -6.20 10.37
N LEU A 45 -9.35 -5.32 11.35
CA LEU A 45 -9.42 -5.68 12.77
C LEU A 45 -10.85 -6.02 13.20
N MET A 46 -11.84 -5.30 12.67
CA MET A 46 -13.27 -5.61 12.83
C MET A 46 -13.70 -6.87 12.06
N ARG A 47 -12.79 -7.53 11.35
CA ARG A 47 -13.02 -8.74 10.54
C ARG A 47 -14.02 -8.47 9.40
N LYS A 48 -14.00 -7.25 8.89
CA LYS A 48 -14.76 -6.78 7.72
C LYS A 48 -13.81 -6.67 6.53
N GLY A 49 -14.33 -6.86 5.32
CA GLY A 49 -13.54 -6.74 4.09
C GLY A 49 -12.80 -8.02 3.68
N ARG A 50 -11.98 -7.92 2.63
CA ARG A 50 -11.33 -9.05 1.95
C ARG A 50 -9.83 -8.83 1.73
N VAL A 51 -9.22 -7.91 2.46
CA VAL A 51 -7.78 -7.61 2.31
C VAL A 51 -6.96 -8.76 2.89
N THR A 52 -6.26 -9.49 2.04
CA THR A 52 -5.52 -10.69 2.44
C THR A 52 -4.04 -10.44 2.66
N ASP A 53 -3.40 -9.64 1.80
CA ASP A 53 -1.95 -9.40 1.83
C ASP A 53 -1.50 -8.64 3.09
N ALA A 54 -2.25 -7.62 3.50
CA ALA A 54 -1.99 -6.88 4.74
C ALA A 54 -2.17 -7.77 5.97
N VAL A 55 -3.20 -8.63 5.97
CA VAL A 55 -3.46 -9.59 7.06
C VAL A 55 -2.32 -10.60 7.17
N GLU A 56 -1.96 -11.24 6.06
CA GLU A 56 -0.87 -12.22 6.00
C GLU A 56 0.43 -11.62 6.52
N LYS A 57 0.81 -10.44 6.01
CA LYS A 57 2.03 -9.76 6.47
C LYS A 57 1.96 -9.41 7.96
N ALA A 58 0.83 -8.88 8.43
CA ALA A 58 0.68 -8.47 9.83
C ALA A 58 0.78 -9.66 10.79
N VAL A 59 0.14 -10.79 10.48
CA VAL A 59 0.18 -11.98 11.35
C VAL A 59 1.56 -12.66 11.34
N GLU A 60 2.28 -12.63 10.22
CA GLU A 60 3.65 -13.14 10.14
C GLU A 60 4.60 -12.29 11.00
N VAL A 61 4.54 -10.96 10.85
CA VAL A 61 5.39 -10.05 11.65
C VAL A 61 5.05 -10.15 13.14
N ALA A 62 3.76 -10.18 13.49
CA ALA A 62 3.33 -10.38 14.87
C ALA A 62 3.77 -11.74 15.41
N GLY A 63 3.75 -12.79 14.59
CA GLY A 63 4.23 -14.11 14.97
C GLY A 63 5.71 -14.14 15.31
N ILE A 64 6.54 -13.49 14.50
CA ILE A 64 7.98 -13.33 14.78
C ILE A 64 8.19 -12.62 16.12
N LEU A 65 7.43 -11.55 16.40
CA LEU A 65 7.53 -10.82 17.66
C LEU A 65 7.12 -11.67 18.88
N LEU A 66 6.07 -12.47 18.75
CA LEU A 66 5.62 -13.39 19.80
C LEU A 66 6.68 -14.48 20.07
N GLU A 67 7.32 -15.00 19.03
CA GLU A 67 8.38 -15.99 19.18
C GLU A 67 9.65 -15.41 19.80
N ILE A 68 9.96 -14.13 19.52
CA ILE A 68 11.07 -13.41 20.18
C ILE A 68 10.88 -13.36 21.70
N VAL A 69 9.63 -13.25 22.18
CA VAL A 69 9.32 -13.21 23.62
C VAL A 69 9.06 -14.59 24.23
N GLY A 70 9.25 -15.67 23.47
CA GLY A 70 9.23 -17.05 23.96
C GLY A 70 7.93 -17.81 23.73
N GLU A 71 6.96 -17.23 23.02
CA GLU A 71 5.74 -17.94 22.63
C GLU A 71 6.02 -18.98 21.52
N ARG A 72 5.19 -20.03 21.43
CA ARG A 72 5.27 -21.05 20.38
C ARG A 72 4.10 -20.92 19.42
N GLY A 73 4.36 -21.04 18.11
CA GLY A 73 3.32 -20.89 17.09
C GLY A 73 2.83 -19.44 17.01
N GLY A 74 3.76 -18.49 16.92
CA GLY A 74 3.44 -17.07 17.04
C GLY A 74 2.43 -16.62 15.98
N LYS A 75 2.56 -17.12 14.74
CA LYS A 75 1.63 -16.82 13.65
C LYS A 75 0.21 -17.29 13.98
N GLU A 76 0.04 -18.51 14.47
CA GLU A 76 -1.26 -19.07 14.84
C GLU A 76 -1.88 -18.29 16.00
N LEU A 77 -1.08 -17.86 16.97
CA LEU A 77 -1.52 -17.01 18.09
C LEU A 77 -1.99 -15.63 17.60
N ALA A 78 -1.22 -14.98 16.72
CA ALA A 78 -1.58 -13.70 16.13
C ALA A 78 -2.86 -13.80 15.28
N LEU A 79 -2.95 -14.83 14.45
CA LEU A 79 -4.15 -15.09 13.64
C LEU A 79 -5.38 -15.38 14.51
N SER A 80 -5.20 -16.12 15.62
CA SER A 80 -6.27 -16.38 16.58
C SER A 80 -6.69 -15.11 17.32
N ALA A 81 -5.76 -14.20 17.62
CA ALA A 81 -6.08 -12.90 18.23
C ALA A 81 -6.88 -12.00 17.28
N LEU A 82 -6.53 -12.01 15.98
CA LEU A 82 -7.29 -11.29 14.94
C LEU A 82 -8.69 -11.88 14.76
N ARG A 83 -8.78 -13.19 14.51
CA ARG A 83 -10.07 -13.89 14.26
C ARG A 83 -11.00 -13.87 15.47
N GLY A 84 -10.44 -13.96 16.68
CA GLY A 84 -11.18 -13.93 17.93
C GLY A 84 -11.53 -12.52 18.45
N GLY A 85 -11.10 -11.46 17.77
CA GLY A 85 -11.42 -10.06 18.12
C GLY A 85 -10.57 -9.41 19.20
N ARG A 86 -9.70 -10.16 19.88
CA ARG A 86 -8.75 -9.61 20.88
C ARG A 86 -7.85 -8.51 20.30
N ALA A 87 -7.46 -8.62 19.02
CA ALA A 87 -6.67 -7.59 18.36
C ALA A 87 -7.46 -6.27 18.20
N GLU A 88 -8.76 -6.35 17.91
CA GLU A 88 -9.61 -5.16 17.87
C GLU A 88 -9.76 -4.56 19.27
N GLU A 89 -10.10 -5.37 20.27
CA GLU A 89 -10.23 -4.93 21.67
C GLU A 89 -8.99 -4.15 22.13
N LYS A 90 -7.79 -4.67 21.84
CA LYS A 90 -6.54 -3.97 22.14
C LYS A 90 -6.36 -2.66 21.38
N LEU A 91 -6.74 -2.60 20.09
CA LEU A 91 -6.70 -1.32 19.38
C LEU A 91 -7.65 -0.31 20.03
N ARG A 92 -8.84 -0.74 20.46
CA ARG A 92 -9.84 0.14 21.10
C ARG A 92 -9.31 0.73 22.42
N GLU A 93 -8.67 -0.09 23.24
CA GLU A 93 -7.96 0.38 24.44
C GLU A 93 -6.87 1.41 24.09
N ILE A 94 -6.10 1.18 23.02
CA ILE A 94 -5.05 2.12 22.57
C ILE A 94 -5.67 3.44 22.10
N ILE A 95 -6.77 3.40 21.34
CA ILE A 95 -7.48 4.60 20.87
C ILE A 95 -7.96 5.43 22.06
N GLU A 96 -8.61 4.79 23.04
CA GLU A 96 -9.09 5.46 24.26
C GLU A 96 -7.94 6.07 25.07
N ALA A 97 -6.84 5.32 25.25
CA ALA A 97 -5.66 5.78 25.98
C ALA A 97 -4.97 6.99 25.31
N GLN A 98 -5.11 7.13 23.99
CA GLN A 98 -4.62 8.29 23.23
C GLN A 98 -5.63 9.46 23.16
N GLY A 99 -6.79 9.32 23.80
CA GLY A 99 -7.85 10.34 23.83
C GLY A 99 -8.76 10.36 22.61
N GLY A 100 -8.75 9.29 21.80
CA GLY A 100 -9.70 9.09 20.70
C GLY A 100 -11.00 8.43 21.17
N ASP A 101 -11.99 8.36 20.28
CA ASP A 101 -13.23 7.63 20.54
C ASP A 101 -13.05 6.13 20.25
N PRO A 102 -13.07 5.24 21.26
CA PRO A 102 -13.00 3.80 21.02
C PRO A 102 -14.19 3.30 20.21
N GLY A 103 -15.33 4.00 20.17
CA GLY A 103 -16.50 3.64 19.38
C GLY A 103 -16.37 3.88 17.86
N ILE A 104 -15.28 4.52 17.40
CA ILE A 104 -15.12 4.93 16.00
C ILE A 104 -15.31 3.76 15.02
N ARG A 105 -16.08 3.98 13.96
CA ARG A 105 -16.28 3.01 12.89
C ARG A 105 -15.51 3.44 11.63
N PRO A 106 -15.21 2.50 10.72
CA PRO A 106 -14.60 2.82 9.43
C PRO A 106 -15.31 3.95 8.67
N ASP A 107 -16.65 3.95 8.68
CA ASP A 107 -17.46 4.96 7.97
C ASP A 107 -17.40 6.35 8.60
N ASP A 108 -16.98 6.47 9.87
CA ASP A 108 -16.83 7.76 10.55
C ASP A 108 -15.53 8.47 10.12
N ILE A 109 -14.61 7.74 9.46
CA ILE A 109 -13.35 8.26 8.94
C ILE A 109 -13.59 8.84 7.54
N GLY A 110 -13.60 10.18 7.49
CA GLY A 110 -13.80 10.94 6.25
C GLY A 110 -12.71 10.69 5.20
N VAL A 111 -13.09 10.82 3.93
CA VAL A 111 -12.20 10.78 2.77
C VAL A 111 -12.38 12.05 1.94
N GLY A 112 -11.39 12.35 1.10
CA GLY A 112 -11.33 13.61 0.37
C GLY A 112 -12.59 13.87 -0.45
N ARG A 113 -13.04 15.12 -0.45
CA ARG A 113 -14.30 15.55 -1.10
C ARG A 113 -14.33 15.34 -2.61
N TYR A 114 -13.19 15.47 -3.27
CA TYR A 114 -13.05 15.39 -4.72
C TYR A 114 -12.36 14.08 -5.09
N GLU A 115 -12.82 13.46 -6.15
CA GLU A 115 -12.32 12.16 -6.61
C GLU A 115 -11.92 12.19 -8.09
N LEU A 116 -10.87 11.43 -8.42
CA LEU A 116 -10.43 11.16 -9.79
C LEU A 116 -10.33 9.64 -9.97
N ASP A 117 -11.17 9.10 -10.85
CA ASP A 117 -11.11 7.70 -11.28
C ASP A 117 -10.12 7.53 -12.44
N VAL A 118 -9.09 6.73 -12.22
CA VAL A 118 -8.17 6.34 -13.29
C VAL A 118 -8.62 5.02 -13.89
N ARG A 119 -9.01 5.06 -15.16
CA ARG A 119 -9.69 3.97 -15.86
C ARG A 119 -8.75 3.20 -16.78
N ALA A 120 -9.00 1.91 -16.96
CA ALA A 120 -8.24 1.08 -17.88
C ALA A 120 -8.47 1.49 -19.34
N GLU A 121 -7.39 1.81 -20.07
CA GLU A 121 -7.47 2.14 -21.51
C GLU A 121 -7.84 0.94 -22.39
N ARG A 122 -7.63 -0.28 -21.87
CA ARG A 122 -7.87 -1.56 -22.56
C ARG A 122 -8.23 -2.66 -21.57
N SER A 123 -8.98 -3.66 -22.04
CA SER A 123 -9.22 -4.88 -21.28
C SER A 123 -7.95 -5.73 -21.19
N GLY A 124 -7.76 -6.40 -20.06
CA GLY A 124 -6.59 -7.22 -19.79
C GLY A 124 -6.41 -7.59 -18.32
N TYR A 125 -5.15 -7.68 -17.91
CA TYR A 125 -4.75 -7.90 -16.53
C TYR A 125 -3.81 -6.78 -16.11
N VAL A 126 -3.87 -6.38 -14.84
CA VAL A 126 -2.87 -5.50 -14.23
C VAL A 126 -1.54 -6.24 -14.20
N LEU A 127 -0.55 -5.76 -14.95
CA LEU A 127 0.75 -6.40 -15.09
C LEU A 127 1.74 -5.93 -14.02
N TRP A 128 1.68 -4.64 -13.68
CA TRP A 128 2.59 -4.00 -12.74
C TRP A 128 2.00 -2.70 -12.20
N MET A 129 2.51 -2.27 -11.05
CA MET A 129 2.19 -1.00 -10.41
C MET A 129 3.48 -0.30 -9.99
N ASN A 130 3.61 1.00 -10.27
CA ASN A 130 4.76 1.79 -9.84
C ASN A 130 4.47 2.46 -8.50
N ASN A 131 4.97 1.85 -7.42
CA ASN A 131 4.79 2.35 -6.06
C ASN A 131 5.26 3.80 -5.88
N PHE A 132 6.36 4.19 -6.54
CA PHE A 132 6.87 5.56 -6.45
C PHE A 132 5.88 6.54 -7.09
N SER A 133 5.37 6.24 -8.28
CA SER A 133 4.35 7.07 -8.95
C SER A 133 3.08 7.21 -8.12
N LEU A 134 2.58 6.10 -7.56
CA LEU A 134 1.38 6.10 -6.73
C LEU A 134 1.56 6.95 -5.45
N VAL A 135 2.71 6.83 -4.79
CA VAL A 135 3.02 7.66 -3.61
C VAL A 135 3.14 9.14 -3.98
N GLN A 136 3.71 9.48 -5.14
CA GLN A 136 3.78 10.87 -5.59
C GLN A 136 2.40 11.42 -5.94
N ALA A 137 1.53 10.63 -6.57
CA ALA A 137 0.14 11.01 -6.82
C ALA A 137 -0.63 11.25 -5.50
N ALA A 138 -0.49 10.37 -4.50
CA ALA A 138 -1.09 10.57 -3.18
C ALA A 138 -0.57 11.86 -2.50
N ARG A 139 0.72 12.16 -2.63
CA ARG A 139 1.32 13.39 -2.12
C ARG A 139 0.80 14.64 -2.84
N LEU A 140 0.69 14.57 -4.15
CA LEU A 140 0.07 15.64 -4.94
C LEU A 140 -1.39 15.84 -4.55
N ALA A 141 -2.13 14.77 -4.24
CA ALA A 141 -3.51 14.87 -3.75
C ALA A 141 -3.60 15.61 -2.41
N GLY A 142 -2.56 15.52 -1.57
CA GLY A 142 -2.44 16.24 -0.29
C GLY A 142 -1.92 15.40 0.86
N ALA A 143 -1.77 14.09 0.68
CA ALA A 143 -1.26 13.21 1.70
C ALA A 143 0.21 13.53 2.06
N PRO A 144 0.64 13.38 3.32
CA PRO A 144 -0.16 13.01 4.48
C PRO A 144 -0.75 14.22 5.24
N LYS A 145 -0.51 15.46 4.77
CA LYS A 145 -0.94 16.67 5.49
C LYS A 145 -2.46 16.81 5.50
N ASP A 146 -3.08 16.60 4.34
CA ASP A 146 -4.53 16.46 4.22
C ASP A 146 -4.86 14.98 4.46
N LYS A 147 -5.25 14.63 5.69
CA LYS A 147 -5.40 13.22 6.12
C LYS A 147 -6.40 12.43 5.28
N GLU A 148 -7.45 13.09 4.80
CA GLU A 148 -8.51 12.52 3.98
C GLU A 148 -8.09 12.29 2.52
N ALA A 149 -6.96 12.87 2.09
CA ALA A 149 -6.42 12.67 0.75
C ALA A 149 -5.63 11.36 0.65
N GLY A 150 -5.69 10.71 -0.51
CA GLY A 150 -5.05 9.43 -0.74
C GLY A 150 -5.50 8.73 -2.02
N ILE A 151 -5.21 7.45 -2.13
CA ILE A 151 -5.57 6.60 -3.26
C ILE A 151 -6.21 5.32 -2.73
N TYR A 152 -7.29 4.91 -3.37
CA TYR A 152 -7.88 3.58 -3.23
C TYR A 152 -7.64 2.78 -4.51
N LEU A 153 -7.08 1.58 -4.40
CA LEU A 153 -6.76 0.68 -5.49
C LEU A 153 -7.91 -0.33 -5.64
N HIS A 154 -8.65 -0.24 -6.74
CA HIS A 154 -9.70 -1.22 -7.06
C HIS A 154 -9.14 -2.53 -7.57
N ARG A 155 -7.93 -2.49 -8.12
CA ARG A 155 -7.27 -3.64 -8.76
C ARG A 155 -5.81 -3.75 -8.29
N LYS A 156 -5.37 -4.98 -8.10
CA LYS A 156 -4.03 -5.42 -7.72
C LYS A 156 -3.33 -6.07 -8.91
N ILE A 157 -2.02 -6.29 -8.81
CA ILE A 157 -1.28 -7.04 -9.83
C ILE A 157 -1.92 -8.43 -10.02
N GLY A 158 -2.15 -8.81 -11.28
CA GLY A 158 -2.79 -10.08 -11.64
C GLY A 158 -4.32 -10.02 -11.71
N ASP A 159 -4.96 -8.95 -11.26
CA ASP A 159 -6.41 -8.78 -11.41
C ASP A 159 -6.79 -8.53 -12.87
N ARG A 160 -7.95 -9.06 -13.27
CA ARG A 160 -8.56 -8.78 -14.57
C ARG A 160 -9.29 -7.43 -14.51
N VAL A 161 -9.18 -6.67 -15.60
CA VAL A 161 -9.86 -5.39 -15.77
C VAL A 161 -10.42 -5.26 -17.19
N GLU A 162 -11.59 -4.64 -17.32
CA GLU A 162 -12.20 -4.32 -18.61
C GLU A 162 -11.94 -2.86 -19.01
N LYS A 163 -11.93 -2.56 -20.32
CA LYS A 163 -11.74 -1.19 -20.81
C LYS A 163 -12.79 -0.25 -20.19
N GLY A 164 -12.33 0.88 -19.64
CA GLY A 164 -13.15 1.91 -19.01
C GLY A 164 -13.48 1.63 -17.54
N GLU A 165 -13.10 0.47 -17.01
CA GLU A 165 -13.23 0.14 -15.58
C GLU A 165 -12.19 0.91 -14.74
N SER A 166 -12.59 1.39 -13.56
CA SER A 166 -11.70 2.10 -12.64
C SER A 166 -10.67 1.13 -12.04
N ILE A 167 -9.39 1.47 -12.16
CA ILE A 167 -8.27 0.71 -11.58
C ILE A 167 -7.93 1.26 -10.21
N LEU A 168 -7.99 2.59 -10.04
CA LEU A 168 -7.83 3.29 -8.78
C LEU A 168 -8.69 4.56 -8.75
N THR A 169 -8.96 5.04 -7.54
CA THR A 169 -9.56 6.35 -7.29
C THR A 169 -8.62 7.16 -6.43
N VAL A 170 -8.32 8.38 -6.84
CA VAL A 170 -7.58 9.36 -6.04
C VAL A 170 -8.57 10.26 -5.32
N TYR A 171 -8.39 10.45 -4.02
CA TYR A 171 -9.20 11.37 -3.19
C TYR A 171 -8.38 12.61 -2.81
N SER A 172 -8.98 13.79 -2.93
CA SER A 172 -8.38 15.07 -2.54
C SER A 172 -9.40 16.03 -1.95
N ASN A 173 -8.95 16.96 -1.10
CA ASN A 173 -9.76 18.09 -0.62
C ASN A 173 -9.65 19.34 -1.50
N ARG A 174 -8.90 19.27 -2.60
CA ARG A 174 -8.71 20.39 -3.54
C ARG A 174 -8.85 19.91 -4.98
N GLU A 175 -9.95 20.29 -5.62
CA GLU A 175 -10.28 19.93 -7.00
C GLU A 175 -9.17 20.24 -8.01
N TYR A 176 -8.55 21.42 -7.92
CA TYR A 176 -7.50 21.87 -8.85
C TYR A 176 -6.24 20.98 -8.87
N ARG A 177 -6.10 20.05 -7.92
CA ARG A 177 -4.98 19.10 -7.88
C ARG A 177 -5.20 17.90 -8.80
N LEU A 178 -6.45 17.59 -9.15
CA LEU A 178 -6.80 16.35 -9.86
C LEU A 178 -6.18 16.30 -11.26
N ASP A 179 -6.26 17.38 -12.04
CA ASP A 179 -5.70 17.44 -13.41
C ASP A 179 -4.20 17.09 -13.43
N LYS A 180 -3.43 17.67 -12.50
CA LYS A 180 -1.99 17.40 -12.39
C LYS A 180 -1.66 15.98 -11.94
N ILE A 181 -2.57 15.36 -11.19
CA ILE A 181 -2.40 13.97 -10.75
C ILE A 181 -2.66 13.03 -11.92
N ASP A 182 -3.68 13.31 -12.72
CA ASP A 182 -4.00 12.54 -13.93
C ASP A 182 -2.81 12.56 -14.90
N GLU A 183 -2.29 13.76 -15.20
CA GLU A 183 -1.08 13.94 -16.03
C GLU A 183 0.11 13.13 -15.50
N LEU A 184 0.39 13.20 -14.19
CA LEU A 184 1.49 12.44 -13.57
C LEU A 184 1.30 10.92 -13.73
N LEU A 185 0.08 10.42 -13.49
CA LEU A 185 -0.22 9.00 -13.53
C LEU A 185 -0.10 8.45 -14.96
N GLU A 186 -0.53 9.22 -15.96
CA GLU A 186 -0.34 8.90 -17.38
C GLU A 186 1.13 8.92 -17.80
N GLU A 187 1.85 10.01 -17.52
CA GLU A 187 3.25 10.20 -17.92
C GLU A 187 4.18 9.12 -17.34
N THR A 188 3.98 8.80 -16.08
CA THR A 188 4.76 7.77 -15.39
C THR A 188 4.25 6.35 -15.66
N LYS A 189 3.13 6.24 -16.38
CA LYS A 189 2.38 5.01 -16.64
C LYS A 189 2.13 4.24 -15.35
N ALA A 190 1.67 4.89 -14.29
CA ALA A 190 1.71 4.34 -12.93
C ALA A 190 1.18 2.89 -12.79
N ILE A 191 0.26 2.47 -13.67
CA ILE A 191 -0.21 1.09 -13.77
C ILE A 191 -0.17 0.61 -15.23
N GLY A 192 0.36 -0.59 -15.45
CA GLY A 192 0.35 -1.24 -16.75
C GLY A 192 -0.75 -2.28 -16.89
N VAL A 193 -1.59 -2.17 -17.93
CA VAL A 193 -2.60 -3.20 -18.29
C VAL A 193 -2.25 -3.86 -19.61
N GLY A 194 -2.29 -5.19 -19.64
CA GLY A 194 -1.96 -5.96 -20.84
C GLY A 194 -2.47 -7.39 -20.83
N LYS A 195 -1.88 -8.24 -21.67
CA LYS A 195 -2.30 -9.64 -21.78
C LYS A 195 -1.59 -10.49 -20.73
N ARG A 196 -2.27 -11.52 -20.20
CA ARG A 196 -1.73 -12.36 -19.11
C ARG A 196 -0.36 -12.97 -19.40
N TYR A 197 -0.09 -13.38 -20.64
CA TYR A 197 1.22 -13.95 -21.00
C TYR A 197 2.37 -12.93 -20.89
N GLU A 198 2.08 -11.63 -20.93
CA GLU A 198 3.08 -10.56 -20.81
C GLU A 198 3.67 -10.49 -19.39
N MET A 199 3.00 -11.09 -18.39
CA MET A 199 3.57 -11.31 -17.05
C MET A 199 4.65 -12.40 -17.06
N LEU A 200 4.64 -13.31 -18.04
CA LEU A 200 5.57 -14.45 -18.12
C LEU A 200 6.84 -14.11 -18.92
N ILE A 201 6.74 -13.15 -19.84
CA ILE A 201 7.85 -12.79 -20.74
C ILE A 201 7.86 -11.29 -21.01
N ALA A 202 8.93 -10.63 -20.57
CA ALA A 202 9.20 -9.25 -20.92
C ALA A 202 9.95 -9.20 -22.26
N LYS A 203 9.34 -8.59 -23.28
CA LYS A 203 10.04 -8.24 -24.52
C LYS A 203 10.66 -6.85 -24.34
N VAL A 204 11.97 -6.80 -24.13
CA VAL A 204 12.71 -5.53 -24.19
C VAL A 204 12.88 -5.18 -25.66
N LYS A 205 12.25 -4.08 -26.09
CA LYS A 205 12.54 -3.49 -27.39
C LYS A 205 13.85 -2.72 -27.28
N GLU A 206 14.66 -2.76 -28.32
CA GLU A 206 15.87 -1.94 -28.43
C GLU A 206 15.51 -0.48 -28.15
N VAL A 207 16.22 0.15 -27.21
CA VAL A 207 16.04 1.57 -26.91
C VAL A 207 16.86 2.33 -27.95
N GLU A 208 16.21 3.15 -28.78
CA GLU A 208 16.91 4.09 -29.66
C GLU A 208 17.88 4.93 -28.82
N GLU A 209 19.18 4.86 -29.10
CA GLU A 209 20.18 5.73 -28.49
C GLU A 209 19.74 7.18 -28.72
N ARG A 210 19.24 7.84 -27.67
CA ARG A 210 19.12 9.29 -27.69
C ARG A 210 20.53 9.84 -27.82
N LYS A 211 20.92 10.24 -29.04
CA LYS A 211 22.13 11.02 -29.29
C LYS A 211 22.13 12.20 -28.31
N ARG A 212 23.01 12.15 -27.30
CA ARG A 212 23.26 13.31 -26.44
C ARG A 212 23.69 14.45 -27.36
N ALA A 213 22.92 15.52 -27.40
CA ALA A 213 23.35 16.75 -28.04
C ALA A 213 24.62 17.21 -27.32
N PHE A 214 25.75 17.13 -28.01
CA PHE A 214 27.02 17.66 -27.56
C PHE A 214 26.88 19.20 -27.56
N LEU A 215 26.64 19.79 -26.40
CA LEU A 215 26.77 21.23 -26.21
C LEU A 215 28.28 21.53 -26.16
N LEU A 216 28.82 22.04 -27.27
CA LEU A 216 30.12 22.70 -27.26
C LEU A 216 29.97 24.03 -26.53
N GLU A 217 30.40 24.09 -25.28
CA GLU A 217 30.66 25.36 -24.62
C GLU A 217 31.77 26.08 -25.40
N ARG A 218 31.48 27.31 -25.83
CA ARG A 218 32.44 28.25 -26.41
C ARG A 218 32.80 29.28 -25.35
#